data_AF-A0A368XXV4-F1
#
_entry.id   AF-A0A368XXV4-F1
#
_cell.length_a   1.000
_cell.length_b   1.000
_cell.length_c   1.000
_cell.angle_alpha   90.00
_cell.angle_beta   90.00
_cell.angle_gamma   90.00
#
_symmetry.space_group_name_H-M   'P 1'
#
loop_
_entity.id
_entity.type
_entity.pdbx_description
1 polymer ?
#
loop_
_entity_poly.entity_id
_entity_poly.type
_entity_poly.pdbx_seq_one_letter_code
_entity_poly.pdbx_strand_id
1 'polypeptide(L)'
;MRVDPETLNSRTAGGDLLLPWQSLMSRGTAAARQGHVLLALASFQEALGMARALLTKPGERSDDCVAALVVSHHNLAEVQLDAGGNDLAAAQLASAHETLMHLLCNPTTDGALRQAALRHSRETHAALLLYLEAHGAHPMIARALRAGCLGVALGSLH
;
A
#
# COMPACT_ATOMS: atom_id res chain seq x y z
N MET A 1 30.40 17.85 -27.58
CA MET A 1 30.04 17.00 -26.43
C MET A 1 28.94 16.06 -26.89
N ARG A 2 29.31 14.83 -27.33
CA ARG A 2 28.36 13.81 -27.81
C ARG A 2 27.68 13.23 -26.57
N VAL A 3 26.35 13.32 -26.50
CA VAL A 3 25.56 12.64 -25.47
C VAL A 3 25.42 11.19 -25.92
N ASP A 4 25.93 10.25 -25.13
CA ASP A 4 25.86 8.83 -25.44
C ASP A 4 24.40 8.34 -25.41
N PRO A 5 23.89 7.68 -26.47
CA PRO A 5 22.50 7.22 -26.54
C PRO A 5 22.15 6.16 -25.48
N GLU A 6 23.16 5.54 -24.85
CA GLU A 6 22.99 4.57 -23.77
C GLU A 6 22.55 5.20 -22.44
N THR A 7 22.87 6.49 -22.22
CA THR A 7 22.46 7.22 -21.01
C THR A 7 20.99 7.69 -21.02
N LEU A 8 20.36 7.70 -22.20
CA LEU A 8 18.94 8.03 -22.37
C LEU A 8 18.04 6.80 -22.18
N ASN A 9 18.53 5.59 -22.46
CA ASN A 9 17.75 4.35 -22.32
C ASN A 9 17.53 3.95 -20.85
N SER A 10 18.42 4.36 -19.95
CA SER A 10 18.27 4.11 -18.50
C SER A 10 17.21 4.98 -17.83
N ARG A 11 16.83 6.13 -18.43
CA ARG A 11 15.79 7.03 -17.88
C ARG A 11 14.38 6.66 -18.30
N THR A 12 14.20 5.98 -19.43
CA THR A 12 12.90 5.50 -19.93
C THR A 12 12.52 4.11 -19.43
N ALA A 13 13.49 3.25 -19.10
CA ALA A 13 13.22 1.90 -18.58
C ALA A 13 12.53 1.91 -17.19
N GLY A 14 12.69 2.99 -16.41
CA GLY A 14 12.03 3.14 -15.12
C GLY A 14 10.56 3.59 -15.22
N GLY A 15 10.07 3.99 -16.39
CA GLY A 15 8.70 4.48 -16.64
C GLY A 15 7.61 3.43 -16.45
N ASP A 16 7.94 2.16 -16.71
CA ASP A 16 6.97 1.12 -17.04
C ASP A 16 6.63 0.14 -15.91
N LEU A 17 7.35 0.19 -14.79
CA LEU A 17 7.22 -0.82 -13.72
C LEU A 17 5.84 -0.83 -13.06
N LEU A 18 5.11 0.30 -13.14
CA LEU A 18 3.75 0.42 -12.63
C LEU A 18 2.67 0.10 -13.66
N LEU A 19 2.98 0.02 -14.97
CA LEU A 19 1.95 -0.27 -15.98
C LEU A 19 1.24 -1.62 -15.75
N PRO A 20 1.96 -2.71 -15.40
CA PRO A 20 1.28 -3.96 -15.07
C PRO A 20 0.35 -3.82 -13.86
N TRP A 21 0.79 -3.11 -12.82
CA TRP A 21 -0.04 -2.81 -11.65
C TRP A 21 -1.29 -2.01 -12.03
N GLN A 22 -1.15 -0.94 -12.82
CA GLN A 22 -2.27 -0.11 -13.28
C GLN A 22 -3.29 -0.91 -14.09
N SER A 23 -2.82 -1.83 -14.94
CA SER A 23 -3.69 -2.74 -15.70
C SER A 23 -4.50 -3.64 -14.77
N LEU A 24 -3.85 -4.25 -13.77
CA LEU A 24 -4.53 -5.08 -12.76
C LEU A 24 -5.55 -4.28 -11.94
N MET A 25 -5.20 -3.06 -11.53
CA MET A 25 -6.10 -2.17 -10.80
C MET A 25 -7.32 -1.78 -11.63
N SER A 26 -7.13 -1.49 -12.92
CA SER A 26 -8.20 -1.16 -13.85
C SER A 26 -9.14 -2.36 -14.05
N ARG A 27 -8.56 -3.56 -14.23
CA ARG A 27 -9.31 -4.83 -14.33
C ARG A 27 -10.11 -5.13 -13.08
N GLY A 28 -9.50 -5.02 -11.91
CA GLY A 28 -10.14 -5.26 -10.61
C GLY A 28 -11.28 -4.28 -10.35
N THR A 29 -11.07 -2.99 -10.64
CA THR A 29 -12.10 -1.96 -10.50
C THR A 29 -13.28 -2.20 -11.43
N ALA A 30 -13.03 -2.55 -12.69
CA ALA A 30 -14.10 -2.89 -13.63
C ALA A 30 -14.89 -4.13 -13.17
N ALA A 31 -14.19 -5.16 -12.69
CA ALA A 31 -14.81 -6.37 -12.15
C ALA A 31 -15.68 -6.08 -10.91
N ALA A 32 -15.17 -5.29 -9.96
CA ALA A 32 -15.90 -4.89 -8.76
C ALA A 32 -17.21 -4.15 -9.11
N ARG A 33 -17.13 -3.17 -10.02
CA ARG A 33 -18.31 -2.42 -10.51
C ARG A 33 -19.36 -3.30 -11.19
N GLN A 34 -18.93 -4.42 -11.78
CA GLN A 34 -19.83 -5.39 -12.43
C GLN A 34 -20.34 -6.48 -11.46
N GLY A 35 -19.96 -6.43 -10.18
CA GLY A 35 -20.30 -7.45 -9.19
C GLY A 35 -19.51 -8.76 -9.34
N HIS A 36 -18.46 -8.79 -10.16
CA HIS A 36 -17.59 -9.96 -10.35
C HIS A 36 -16.56 -10.06 -9.21
N VAL A 37 -17.04 -10.32 -7.99
CA VAL A 37 -16.24 -10.28 -6.74
C VAL A 37 -14.96 -11.11 -6.82
N LEU A 38 -15.02 -12.36 -7.28
CA LEU A 38 -13.85 -13.24 -7.36
C LEU A 38 -12.76 -12.69 -8.31
N LEU A 39 -13.16 -12.12 -9.44
CA LEU A 39 -12.22 -11.54 -10.40
C LEU A 39 -11.60 -10.24 -9.87
N ALA A 40 -12.38 -9.44 -9.14
CA ALA A 40 -11.88 -8.24 -8.47
C ALA A 40 -10.83 -8.60 -7.42
N LEU A 41 -11.14 -9.55 -6.53
CA LEU A 41 -10.22 -10.05 -5.52
C LEU A 41 -8.93 -10.59 -6.13
N ALA A 42 -9.02 -11.44 -7.16
CA ALA A 42 -7.84 -11.99 -7.82
C ALA A 42 -6.96 -10.89 -8.43
N SER A 43 -7.57 -9.91 -9.10
CA SER A 43 -6.83 -8.81 -9.74
C SER A 43 -6.14 -7.91 -8.72
N PHE A 44 -6.80 -7.57 -7.61
CA PHE A 44 -6.18 -6.76 -6.55
C PHE A 44 -5.15 -7.53 -5.72
N GLN A 45 -5.31 -8.84 -5.53
CA GLN A 45 -4.28 -9.69 -4.91
C GLN A 45 -3.01 -9.77 -5.76
N GLU A 46 -3.16 -9.92 -7.08
CA GLU A 46 -2.04 -9.89 -8.01
C GLU A 46 -1.35 -8.52 -8.00
N ALA A 47 -2.12 -7.43 -8.02
CA ALA A 47 -1.61 -6.06 -7.91
C ALA A 47 -0.83 -5.85 -6.60
N LEU A 48 -1.34 -6.35 -5.48
CA LEU A 48 -0.68 -6.28 -4.18
C LEU A 48 0.66 -7.04 -4.19
N GLY A 49 0.72 -8.20 -4.83
CA GLY A 49 1.96 -8.96 -5.03
C GLY A 49 3.02 -8.14 -5.78
N MET A 50 2.61 -7.45 -6.85
CA MET A 50 3.50 -6.57 -7.60
C MET A 50 3.96 -5.37 -6.77
N ALA A 51 3.03 -4.70 -6.06
CA ALA A 51 3.37 -3.56 -5.21
C ALA A 51 4.39 -3.93 -4.13
N ARG A 52 4.27 -5.11 -3.52
CA ARG A 52 5.25 -5.64 -2.56
C ARG A 52 6.61 -5.86 -3.21
N ALA A 53 6.66 -6.39 -4.44
CA ALA A 53 7.91 -6.58 -5.16
C ALA A 53 8.60 -5.24 -5.47
N LEU A 54 7.83 -4.24 -5.93
CA LEU A 54 8.33 -2.88 -6.21
C LEU A 54 8.92 -2.22 -4.96
N LEU A 55 8.29 -2.43 -3.79
CA LEU A 55 8.74 -1.89 -2.51
C LEU A 55 10.13 -2.41 -2.07
N THR A 56 10.60 -3.55 -2.58
CA THR A 56 11.93 -4.09 -2.25
C THR A 56 13.07 -3.28 -2.87
N LYS A 57 12.82 -2.64 -4.01
CA LYS A 57 13.79 -1.83 -4.76
C LYS A 57 13.08 -0.63 -5.43
N PRO A 58 12.58 0.32 -4.64
CA PRO A 58 11.72 1.39 -5.16
C PRO A 58 12.48 2.43 -6.00
N GLY A 59 13.79 2.58 -5.77
CA GLY A 59 14.60 3.64 -6.39
C GLY A 59 13.98 5.02 -6.16
N GLU A 60 13.94 5.85 -7.19
CA GLU A 60 13.34 7.19 -7.16
C GLU A 60 11.81 7.17 -7.02
N ARG A 61 11.16 6.01 -7.15
CA ARG A 61 9.69 5.84 -7.11
C ARG A 61 9.16 5.39 -5.75
N SER A 62 9.85 5.77 -4.69
CA SER A 62 9.47 5.38 -3.32
C SER A 62 8.02 5.74 -2.97
N ASP A 63 7.55 6.92 -3.38
CA ASP A 63 6.16 7.33 -3.14
C ASP A 63 5.16 6.49 -3.93
N ASP A 64 5.38 6.34 -5.24
CA ASP A 64 4.49 5.54 -6.10
C ASP A 64 4.39 4.07 -5.62
N CYS A 65 5.50 3.48 -5.16
CA CYS A 65 5.53 2.10 -4.66
C CYS A 65 4.72 1.95 -3.37
N VAL A 66 4.84 2.92 -2.46
CA VAL A 66 4.04 2.95 -1.22
C VAL A 66 2.56 3.17 -1.54
N ALA A 67 2.25 4.11 -2.43
CA ALA A 67 0.88 4.37 -2.87
C ALA A 67 0.25 3.11 -3.50
N ALA A 68 0.97 2.43 -4.39
CA ALA A 68 0.51 1.18 -5.01
C ALA A 68 0.18 0.10 -3.98
N LEU A 69 1.01 -0.05 -2.94
CA LEU A 69 0.78 -0.98 -1.84
C LEU A 69 -0.50 -0.63 -1.07
N VAL A 70 -0.63 0.63 -0.65
CA VAL A 70 -1.75 1.13 0.16
C VAL A 70 -3.06 1.00 -0.61
N VAL A 71 -3.10 1.45 -1.85
CA VAL A 71 -4.30 1.39 -2.70
C VAL A 71 -4.71 -0.06 -2.97
N SER A 72 -3.77 -0.98 -3.20
CA SER A 72 -4.10 -2.40 -3.41
C SER A 72 -4.77 -3.02 -2.17
N HIS A 73 -4.29 -2.68 -0.97
CA HIS A 73 -4.91 -3.13 0.27
C HIS A 73 -6.31 -2.52 0.48
N HIS A 74 -6.50 -1.24 0.21
CA HIS A 74 -7.80 -0.58 0.36
C HIS A 74 -8.84 -1.17 -0.60
N ASN A 75 -8.48 -1.39 -1.86
CA ASN A 75 -9.40 -1.99 -2.83
C ASN A 75 -9.77 -3.43 -2.46
N LEU A 76 -8.85 -4.21 -1.88
CA LEU A 76 -9.18 -5.52 -1.32
C LEU A 76 -10.15 -5.40 -0.14
N ALA A 77 -9.93 -4.44 0.76
CA ALA A 77 -10.80 -4.21 1.90
C ALA A 77 -12.22 -3.82 1.45
N GLU A 78 -12.35 -2.91 0.49
CA GLU A 78 -13.64 -2.45 -0.06
C GLU A 78 -14.44 -3.62 -0.65
N VAL A 79 -13.83 -4.41 -1.56
CA VAL A 79 -14.50 -5.58 -2.15
C VAL A 79 -14.87 -6.62 -1.10
N GLN A 80 -14.06 -6.77 -0.05
CA GLN A 80 -14.36 -7.69 1.05
C GLN A 80 -15.52 -7.20 1.91
N LEU A 81 -15.60 -5.90 2.21
CA LEU A 81 -16.73 -5.30 2.93
C LEU A 81 -18.03 -5.47 2.14
N ASP A 82 -18.02 -5.19 0.84
CA ASP A 82 -19.18 -5.35 -0.04
C ASP A 82 -19.67 -6.81 -0.08
N ALA A 83 -18.73 -7.77 0.07
CA ALA A 83 -19.03 -9.20 0.16
C ALA A 83 -19.37 -9.69 1.59
N GLY A 84 -19.45 -8.79 2.59
CA GLY A 84 -19.75 -9.12 3.98
C GLY A 84 -18.57 -9.67 4.80
N GLY A 85 -17.35 -9.65 4.24
CA GLY A 85 -16.12 -10.15 4.84
C GLY A 85 -15.41 -9.14 5.74
N ASN A 86 -16.06 -8.69 6.82
CA ASN A 86 -15.53 -7.66 7.73
C ASN A 86 -14.15 -7.99 8.30
N ASP A 87 -13.91 -9.24 8.70
CA ASP A 87 -12.63 -9.68 9.27
C ASP A 87 -11.50 -9.62 8.23
N LEU A 88 -11.79 -10.02 6.99
CA LEU A 88 -10.84 -9.95 5.89
C LEU A 88 -10.49 -8.50 5.57
N ALA A 89 -11.50 -7.62 5.50
CA ALA A 89 -11.29 -6.21 5.25
C ALA A 89 -10.45 -5.55 6.34
N ALA A 90 -10.75 -5.84 7.61
CA ALA A 90 -9.95 -5.37 8.74
C ALA A 90 -8.49 -5.85 8.64
N ALA A 91 -8.27 -7.09 8.22
CA ALA A 91 -6.94 -7.63 8.02
C ALA A 91 -6.16 -6.88 6.93
N GLN A 92 -6.81 -6.48 5.83
CA GLN A 92 -6.17 -5.70 4.76
C GLN A 92 -5.75 -4.31 5.24
N LEU A 93 -6.65 -3.57 5.87
CA LEU A 93 -6.37 -2.23 6.38
C LEU A 93 -5.27 -2.25 7.45
N ALA A 94 -5.36 -3.20 8.39
CA ALA A 94 -4.34 -3.38 9.43
C ALA A 94 -2.98 -3.72 8.82
N SER A 95 -2.93 -4.62 7.84
CA SER A 95 -1.68 -5.02 7.18
C SER A 95 -1.01 -3.86 6.44
N ALA A 96 -1.80 -3.00 5.77
CA ALA A 96 -1.26 -1.81 5.12
C ALA A 96 -0.58 -0.88 6.14
N HIS A 97 -1.28 -0.54 7.23
CA HIS A 97 -0.75 0.34 8.27
C HIS A 97 0.48 -0.25 8.96
N GLU A 98 0.43 -1.53 9.34
CA GLU A 98 1.55 -2.24 9.99
C GLU A 98 2.79 -2.28 9.10
N THR A 99 2.62 -2.47 7.79
CA THR A 99 3.74 -2.42 6.83
C THR A 99 4.41 -1.05 6.81
N LEU A 100 3.63 0.04 6.82
CA LEU A 100 4.20 1.39 6.88
C LEU A 100 4.91 1.66 8.21
N MET A 101 4.35 1.18 9.32
CA MET A 101 5.01 1.31 10.62
C MET A 101 6.33 0.55 10.68
N HIS A 102 6.39 -0.63 10.06
CA HIS A 102 7.63 -1.39 9.93
C HIS A 102 8.68 -0.63 9.11
N LEU A 103 8.30 -0.02 7.99
CA LEU A 103 9.21 0.81 7.18
C LEU A 103 9.74 2.01 7.98
N LEU A 104 8.88 2.67 8.75
CA LEU A 104 9.27 3.82 9.58
C LEU A 104 10.26 3.45 10.69
N CYS A 105 10.02 2.33 11.38
CA CYS A 105 10.84 1.90 12.51
C CYS A 105 12.13 1.18 12.10
N ASN A 106 12.22 0.66 10.88
CA ASN A 106 13.42 -0.03 10.44
C ASN A 106 14.54 0.98 10.11
N PRO A 107 15.68 0.95 10.82
CA PRO A 107 16.78 1.90 10.61
C PRO A 107 17.41 1.77 9.21
N THR A 108 17.33 0.60 8.58
CA THR A 108 17.90 0.35 7.25
C THR A 108 17.01 0.83 6.11
N THR A 109 15.79 1.30 6.40
CA THR A 109 14.91 1.87 5.39
C THR A 109 15.53 3.13 4.79
N ASP A 110 15.56 3.19 3.46
CA ASP A 110 15.99 4.37 2.71
C ASP A 110 15.19 5.63 3.10
N GLY A 111 15.83 6.80 3.04
CA GLY A 111 15.22 8.07 3.45
C GLY A 111 13.97 8.44 2.63
N ALA A 112 13.99 8.24 1.31
CA ALA A 112 12.84 8.56 0.45
C ALA A 112 11.68 7.61 0.73
N LEU A 113 11.98 6.32 0.93
CA LEU A 113 10.98 5.31 1.29
C LEU A 113 10.37 5.57 2.68
N ARG A 114 11.19 5.97 3.67
CA ARG A 114 10.70 6.35 5.01
C ARG A 114 9.78 7.57 4.95
N GLN A 115 10.12 8.58 4.15
CA GLN A 115 9.27 9.76 3.98
C GLN A 115 7.94 9.43 3.28
N ALA A 116 7.97 8.57 2.26
CA ALA A 116 6.75 8.07 1.61
C ALA A 116 5.87 7.31 2.61
N ALA A 117 6.45 6.38 3.37
CA ALA A 117 5.73 5.65 4.42
C ALA A 117 5.11 6.60 5.46
N LEU A 118 5.81 7.69 5.83
CA LEU A 118 5.29 8.68 6.78
C LEU A 118 4.05 9.39 6.21
N ARG A 119 4.09 9.83 4.95
CA ARG A 119 2.94 10.49 4.30
C ARG A 119 1.71 9.58 4.30
N HIS A 120 1.88 8.37 3.78
CA HIS A 120 0.81 7.37 3.63
C HIS A 120 0.35 6.75 4.96
N SER A 121 1.15 6.86 6.03
CA SER A 121 0.76 6.38 7.36
C SER A 121 -0.46 7.11 7.93
N ARG A 122 -0.62 8.40 7.60
CA ARG A 122 -1.75 9.21 8.06
C ARG A 122 -3.06 8.76 7.42
N GLU A 123 -3.01 8.45 6.13
CA GLU A 123 -4.16 7.93 5.37
C GLU A 123 -4.58 6.56 5.88
N THR A 124 -3.63 5.62 6.02
CA THR A 124 -3.93 4.30 6.57
C THR A 124 -4.45 4.38 8.01
N HIS A 125 -3.92 5.29 8.84
CA HIS A 125 -4.44 5.50 10.19
C HIS A 125 -5.89 6.02 10.17
N ALA A 126 -6.20 6.99 9.31
CA ALA A 126 -7.57 7.49 9.14
C ALA A 126 -8.53 6.37 8.69
N ALA A 127 -8.10 5.51 7.75
CA ALA A 127 -8.90 4.37 7.31
C ALA A 127 -9.19 3.37 8.44
N LEU A 128 -8.23 3.12 9.34
CA LEU A 128 -8.45 2.30 10.54
C LEU A 128 -9.51 2.92 11.48
N LEU A 129 -9.46 4.24 11.69
CA LEU A 129 -10.45 4.93 12.53
C LEU A 129 -11.85 4.91 11.90
N LEU A 130 -11.94 5.16 10.58
CA LEU A 130 -13.20 5.08 9.83
C LEU A 130 -13.80 3.68 9.88
N TYR A 131 -12.97 2.62 9.80
CA TYR A 131 -13.44 1.25 9.97
C TYR A 131 -14.06 1.04 11.36
N LEU A 132 -13.42 1.52 12.43
CA LEU A 132 -13.94 1.38 13.80
C LEU A 132 -15.28 2.11 13.98
N GLU A 133 -15.42 3.29 13.36
CA GLU A 133 -16.66 4.07 13.39
C GLU A 133 -17.80 3.32 12.68
N ALA A 134 -17.54 2.73 11.53
CA ALA A 134 -18.54 2.04 10.72
C ALA A 134 -18.91 0.64 11.22
N HIS A 135 -17.94 -0.12 11.74
CA HIS A 135 -18.10 -1.56 12.02
C HIS A 135 -17.89 -1.95 13.49
N GLY A 136 -17.44 -1.01 14.32
CA GLY A 136 -17.13 -1.25 15.73
C GLY A 136 -15.73 -1.83 15.96
N ALA A 137 -15.49 -2.25 17.20
CA ALA A 137 -14.17 -2.68 17.65
C ALA A 137 -13.71 -3.98 16.97
N HIS A 138 -12.49 -3.98 16.43
CA HIS A 138 -11.87 -5.16 15.83
C HIS A 138 -10.43 -5.35 16.32
N PRO A 139 -10.02 -6.56 16.76
CA PRO A 139 -8.73 -6.79 17.43
C PRO A 139 -7.52 -6.47 16.54
N MET A 140 -7.60 -6.74 15.22
CA MET A 140 -6.50 -6.41 14.30
C MET A 140 -6.33 -4.91 14.11
N ILE A 141 -7.44 -4.16 14.07
CA ILE A 141 -7.40 -2.70 13.94
C ILE A 141 -6.80 -2.07 15.19
N ALA A 142 -7.23 -2.53 16.38
CA ALA A 142 -6.68 -2.08 17.67
C ALA A 142 -5.18 -2.42 17.82
N ARG A 143 -4.72 -3.55 17.27
CA ARG A 143 -3.29 -3.89 17.23
C ARG A 143 -2.51 -2.94 16.32
N ALA A 144 -3.00 -2.70 15.11
CA ALA A 144 -2.36 -1.81 14.14
C ALA A 144 -2.25 -0.36 14.68
N LEU A 145 -3.32 0.18 15.27
CA LEU A 145 -3.31 1.52 15.88
C LEU A 145 -2.24 1.66 16.99
N ARG A 146 -2.06 0.62 17.81
CA ARG A 146 -1.02 0.62 18.87
C ARG A 146 0.40 0.62 18.30
N ALA A 147 0.63 -0.04 17.16
CA ALA A 147 1.93 -0.01 16.49
C ALA A 147 2.32 1.42 16.06
N GLY A 148 1.34 2.21 15.61
CA GLY A 148 1.54 3.62 15.26
C GLY A 148 1.98 4.49 16.44
N CYS A 149 1.39 4.29 17.62
CA CYS A 149 1.77 5.04 18.82
C CYS A 149 3.21 4.76 19.27
N LEU A 150 3.67 3.51 19.16
CA LEU A 150 5.04 3.13 19.53
C LEU A 150 6.08 3.66 18.52
N GLY A 151 5.75 3.69 17.23
CA GLY A 151 6.63 4.23 16.19
C GLY A 151 6.91 5.73 16.35
N VAL A 152 5.90 6.53 16.74
CA VAL A 152 6.06 7.98 16.99
C VAL A 152 6.92 8.25 18.24
N ALA A 153 6.75 7.45 19.29
CA ALA A 153 7.51 7.61 20.53
C ALA A 153 9.01 7.32 20.34
N LEU A 154 9.37 6.33 19.51
CA LEU A 154 10.77 5.97 19.23
C LEU A 154 11.44 6.89 18.21
N GLY A 155 10.66 7.50 17.30
CA GLY A 155 11.16 8.45 16.31
C GLY A 155 11.56 9.83 16.85
N SER A 156 11.24 10.12 18.12
CA SER A 156 11.55 11.40 18.78
C SER A 156 12.82 11.36 19.65
N LEU A 157 13.59 10.28 19.59
CA LEU A 157 14.80 10.06 20.40
C LEU A 157 16.13 10.16 19.62
N HIS A 158 16.14 10.74 18.42
CA HIS A 158 17.35 11.02 17.64
C HIS A 158 17.28 12.42 17.02
#